data_AF-A0A166CEB9-F1
#
_entry.id   AF-A0A166CEB9-F1
#
_cell.length_a   1.000
_cell.length_b   1.000
_cell.length_c   1.000
_cell.angle_alpha   90.00
_cell.angle_beta   90.00
_cell.angle_gamma   90.00
#
_symmetry.space_group_name_H-M   'P 1'
#
loop_
_entity.id
_entity.type
_entity.pdbx_description
1 polymer ?
#
loop_
_entity_poly.entity_id
_entity_poly.type
_entity_poly.pdbx_seq_one_letter_code
_entity_poly.pdbx_strand_id
1 'polypeptide(L)'
;MSSSATEQTYPNIAYELQKNTQTKNVFPLTAMEKFWTIPELVARTIRPEFLSRQALYSCSLVSKSLSHHALAAQYQSGVSIMNWLGLLAPLVPSETPNTHETNFARSLVLEDWDRFSRYARLAKSISSTSDPLCGMSPDSLVQLLALIPAGHVLFPRLKTLAWEGNSAFGMRIINLFLHGGLAELIITGRPEYMSDTSTLISRSCPQLSRLKFRLPQEHTDVPANVQDEFAVALQSLHKLEELELPSGIMSVSITKTLSQRPNLRVLWVSTTCCCVNMNARTSIGTSSDLEHTEFPHLRDLSSEITLLLSTPKIYLMAPCLENLHIQIPTSRSKEEFQLCVSILTENCKALVALSFWFVEDGSLGEVDEDEESPITASIIKELLKLPALENLELDHARPPNLDDDDLAELALKCSSLSVLNICMYASSGSHARWRTPTLASLIPFALHCPELANLGYFMDASIVPDLPSFKITPFPKLQTLDIADHTKINDPMAVAAFLVSLLSPESKIAVDPLHCFQWTDGDIMDTNQHTCEFRKEWDQVEKMVAAFKVVRQRLTASLTNGIAQ
;
A
#
# COMPACT_ATOMS: atom_id res chain seq x y z
N MET A 1 -32.33 -58.77 -45.63
CA MET A 1 -32.49 -57.33 -45.36
C MET A 1 -31.47 -56.96 -44.29
N SER A 2 -30.17 -56.85 -44.60
CA SER A 2 -29.43 -55.79 -45.34
C SER A 2 -29.27 -54.49 -44.55
N SER A 3 -28.07 -54.30 -43.97
CA SER A 3 -27.31 -53.04 -43.79
C SER A 3 -26.21 -53.30 -42.75
N SER A 4 -25.09 -53.95 -43.08
CA SER A 4 -23.82 -53.39 -43.61
C SER A 4 -23.24 -52.22 -42.82
N ALA A 5 -22.44 -52.54 -41.80
CA ALA A 5 -21.51 -51.63 -41.13
C ALA A 5 -20.17 -51.61 -41.88
N THR A 6 -19.69 -50.41 -42.23
CA THR A 6 -18.36 -50.18 -42.82
C THR A 6 -17.37 -49.85 -41.71
N GLU A 7 -16.47 -50.79 -41.41
CA GLU A 7 -15.21 -50.55 -40.72
C GLU A 7 -14.25 -49.82 -41.66
N GLN A 8 -13.81 -48.61 -41.28
CA GLN A 8 -12.68 -47.94 -41.91
C GLN A 8 -11.39 -48.31 -41.18
N THR A 9 -10.63 -49.18 -41.84
CA THR A 9 -9.25 -49.53 -41.52
C THR A 9 -8.32 -48.41 -41.98
N TYR A 10 -7.58 -47.79 -41.06
CA TYR A 10 -6.51 -46.84 -41.40
C TYR A 10 -5.24 -47.59 -41.80
N PRO A 11 -4.54 -47.19 -42.89
CA PRO A 11 -3.31 -47.84 -43.30
C PRO A 11 -2.15 -47.44 -42.39
N ASN A 12 -1.46 -48.47 -41.93
CA ASN A 12 -0.20 -48.43 -41.21
C ASN A 12 0.90 -47.94 -42.18
N ILE A 13 1.31 -46.66 -42.07
CA ILE A 13 2.45 -46.13 -42.83
C ILE A 13 3.66 -46.13 -41.90
N ALA A 14 4.48 -47.16 -42.06
CA ALA A 14 5.85 -47.22 -41.55
C ALA A 14 6.66 -46.08 -42.18
N TYR A 15 7.19 -45.20 -41.34
CA TYR A 15 8.15 -44.17 -41.75
C TYR A 15 9.53 -44.81 -41.88
N GLU A 16 9.97 -45.06 -43.12
CA GLU A 16 11.36 -45.35 -43.42
C GLU A 16 12.23 -44.10 -43.21
N LEU A 17 13.23 -44.24 -42.36
CA LEU A 17 14.31 -43.27 -42.14
C LEU A 17 15.27 -43.28 -43.35
N GLN A 18 14.99 -42.45 -44.36
CA GLN A 18 16.02 -42.05 -45.32
C GLN A 18 16.91 -40.96 -44.71
N LYS A 19 18.13 -41.35 -44.33
CA LYS A 19 19.26 -40.44 -44.11
C LYS A 19 19.58 -39.72 -45.43
N ASN A 20 19.05 -38.51 -45.59
CA ASN A 20 19.51 -37.59 -46.62
C ASN A 20 20.44 -36.54 -45.96
N THR A 21 21.74 -36.73 -46.16
CA THR A 21 22.80 -35.78 -45.85
C THR A 21 22.69 -34.60 -46.82
N GLN A 22 21.76 -33.68 -46.57
CA GLN A 22 21.72 -32.37 -47.25
C GLN A 22 22.62 -31.39 -46.52
N THR A 23 23.63 -30.92 -47.24
CA THR A 23 24.49 -29.77 -46.93
C THR A 23 23.64 -28.55 -46.54
N LYS A 24 23.73 -28.14 -45.27
CA LYS A 24 23.07 -26.96 -44.71
C LYS A 24 23.59 -25.68 -45.38
N ASN A 25 22.82 -25.11 -46.28
CA ASN A 25 22.93 -23.68 -46.61
C ASN A 25 22.46 -22.87 -45.41
N VAL A 26 23.40 -22.26 -44.70
CA VAL A 26 23.14 -21.37 -43.56
C VAL A 26 22.72 -20.01 -44.10
N PHE A 27 21.41 -19.81 -44.29
CA PHE A 27 20.87 -18.47 -44.45
C PHE A 27 20.92 -17.74 -43.10
N PRO A 28 21.38 -16.48 -43.05
CA PRO A 28 21.39 -15.73 -41.80
C PRO A 28 19.94 -15.51 -41.34
N LEU A 29 19.59 -16.03 -40.16
CA LEU A 29 18.31 -15.77 -39.52
C LEU A 29 18.05 -14.26 -39.48
N THR A 30 16.83 -13.88 -39.86
CA THR A 30 16.36 -12.51 -39.75
C THR A 30 16.41 -12.08 -38.28
N ALA A 31 16.52 -10.76 -38.02
CA ALA A 31 16.55 -10.25 -36.64
C ALA A 31 15.33 -10.71 -35.82
N MET A 32 14.17 -10.87 -36.47
CA MET A 32 12.95 -11.37 -35.87
C MET A 32 13.04 -12.85 -35.47
N GLU A 33 13.64 -13.70 -36.31
CA GLU A 33 13.85 -15.10 -35.93
C GLU A 33 14.85 -15.23 -34.77
N LYS A 34 15.92 -14.42 -34.77
CA LYS A 34 16.88 -14.38 -33.66
C LYS A 34 16.21 -13.95 -32.35
N PHE A 35 15.31 -12.98 -32.41
CA PHE A 35 14.55 -12.53 -31.23
C PHE A 35 13.83 -13.69 -30.53
N TRP A 36 13.09 -14.52 -31.27
CA TRP A 36 12.34 -15.65 -30.70
C TRP A 36 13.21 -16.81 -30.21
N THR A 37 14.49 -16.83 -30.58
CA THR A 37 15.46 -17.83 -30.09
C THR A 37 16.15 -17.43 -28.79
N ILE A 38 16.01 -16.19 -28.32
CA ILE A 38 16.64 -15.69 -27.09
C ILE A 38 15.59 -15.70 -25.96
N PRO A 39 15.63 -16.68 -25.04
CA PRO A 39 14.58 -16.86 -24.01
C PRO A 39 14.38 -15.64 -23.13
N GLU A 40 15.43 -14.88 -22.84
CA GLU A 40 15.39 -13.69 -22.01
C GLU A 40 14.58 -12.56 -22.65
N LEU A 41 14.71 -12.39 -23.98
CA LEU A 41 13.95 -11.39 -24.73
C LEU A 41 12.48 -11.79 -24.80
N VAL A 42 12.21 -13.07 -25.08
CA VAL A 42 10.84 -13.61 -25.10
C VAL A 42 10.18 -13.47 -23.73
N ALA A 43 10.85 -13.86 -22.65
CA ALA A 43 10.37 -13.71 -21.27
C ALA A 43 10.15 -12.25 -20.87
N ARG A 44 10.91 -11.31 -21.43
CA ARG A 44 10.74 -9.87 -21.16
C ARG A 44 9.54 -9.29 -21.90
N THR A 45 9.24 -9.78 -23.10
CA THR A 45 8.04 -9.38 -23.85
C THR A 45 6.77 -10.06 -23.38
N ILE A 46 6.85 -11.31 -22.92
CA ILE A 46 5.70 -12.08 -22.44
C ILE A 46 5.62 -11.90 -20.92
N ARG A 47 5.10 -10.74 -20.51
CA ARG A 47 4.85 -10.44 -19.10
C ARG A 47 3.42 -9.97 -18.84
N PRO A 48 2.90 -10.17 -17.62
CA PRO A 48 1.57 -9.69 -17.25
C PRO A 48 1.43 -8.17 -17.38
N GLU A 49 2.53 -7.41 -17.27
CA GLU A 49 2.51 -5.95 -17.42
C GLU A 49 2.22 -5.48 -18.85
N PHE A 50 2.47 -6.32 -19.86
CA PHE A 50 2.30 -5.97 -21.28
C PHE A 50 1.18 -6.73 -21.98
N LEU A 51 0.82 -7.92 -21.47
CA LEU A 51 -0.13 -8.81 -22.09
C LEU A 51 -1.25 -9.18 -21.12
N SER A 52 -2.48 -9.15 -21.63
CA SER A 52 -3.64 -9.66 -20.88
C SER A 52 -3.52 -11.17 -20.65
N ARG A 53 -4.23 -11.70 -19.64
CA ARG A 53 -4.28 -13.15 -19.39
C ARG A 53 -4.75 -13.96 -20.60
N GLN A 54 -5.69 -13.41 -21.37
CA GLN A 54 -6.18 -14.03 -22.61
C GLN A 54 -5.07 -14.11 -23.67
N ALA A 55 -4.27 -13.04 -23.80
CA ALA A 55 -3.14 -13.02 -24.74
C ALA A 55 -2.04 -13.99 -24.30
N LEU A 56 -1.72 -14.05 -23.00
CA LEU A 56 -0.79 -15.03 -22.44
C LEU A 56 -1.26 -16.47 -22.71
N TYR A 57 -2.53 -16.76 -22.46
CA TYR A 57 -3.10 -18.06 -22.80
C TYR A 57 -2.95 -18.38 -24.30
N SER A 58 -3.27 -17.42 -25.17
CA SER A 58 -3.13 -17.59 -26.62
C SER A 58 -1.67 -17.84 -27.02
N CYS A 59 -0.72 -17.08 -26.49
CA CYS A 59 0.72 -17.29 -26.67
C CYS A 59 1.16 -18.69 -26.19
N SER A 60 0.51 -19.21 -25.15
CA SER A 60 0.83 -20.53 -24.61
C SER A 60 0.53 -21.69 -25.58
N LEU A 61 -0.34 -21.44 -26.56
CA LEU A 61 -0.78 -22.41 -27.57
C LEU A 61 0.04 -22.33 -28.87
N VAL A 62 0.87 -21.30 -29.06
CA VAL A 62 1.56 -21.03 -30.34
C VAL A 62 2.74 -21.99 -30.59
N SER A 63 3.66 -22.12 -29.64
CA SER A 63 4.84 -22.97 -29.77
C SER A 63 5.37 -23.43 -28.41
N LYS A 64 6.18 -24.50 -28.37
CA LYS A 64 6.78 -24.99 -27.12
C LYS A 64 7.66 -23.94 -26.42
N SER A 65 8.40 -23.13 -27.19
CA SER A 65 9.27 -22.08 -26.65
C SER A 65 8.42 -20.98 -25.97
N LEU A 66 7.39 -20.49 -26.67
CA LEU A 66 6.49 -19.47 -26.15
C LEU A 66 5.64 -19.99 -25.00
N SER A 67 5.22 -21.25 -25.07
CA SER A 67 4.39 -21.91 -24.06
C SER A 67 5.01 -21.86 -22.67
N HIS A 68 6.30 -22.14 -22.57
CA HIS A 68 6.99 -22.08 -21.28
C HIS A 68 6.94 -20.68 -20.65
N HIS A 69 7.26 -19.64 -21.42
CA HIS A 69 7.27 -18.26 -20.92
C HIS A 69 5.87 -17.71 -20.67
N ALA A 70 4.91 -18.03 -21.54
CA ALA A 70 3.53 -17.60 -21.41
C ALA A 70 2.84 -18.25 -20.19
N LEU A 71 3.03 -19.55 -19.98
CA LEU A 71 2.54 -20.24 -18.78
C LEU A 71 3.23 -19.72 -17.52
N ALA A 72 4.55 -19.50 -17.57
CA ALA A 72 5.28 -18.92 -16.44
C ALA A 72 4.69 -17.56 -16.06
N ALA A 73 4.47 -16.66 -17.03
CA ALA A 73 3.84 -15.36 -16.80
C ALA A 73 2.39 -15.48 -16.30
N GLN A 74 1.60 -16.37 -16.90
CA GLN A 74 0.18 -16.55 -16.56
C GLN A 74 -0.02 -17.09 -15.13
N TYR A 75 0.85 -18.01 -14.69
CA TYR A 75 0.75 -18.65 -13.38
C TYR A 75 1.65 -18.01 -12.31
N GLN A 76 2.42 -16.97 -12.65
CA GLN A 76 3.34 -16.34 -11.70
C GLN A 76 2.61 -15.69 -10.51
N SER A 77 1.49 -15.00 -10.76
CA SER A 77 0.74 -14.24 -9.76
C SER A 77 -0.76 -14.17 -10.07
N GLY A 78 -1.57 -13.98 -9.03
CA GLY A 78 -3.01 -13.68 -9.14
C GLY A 78 -3.91 -14.83 -9.59
N VAL A 79 -3.41 -16.06 -9.63
CA VAL A 79 -4.24 -17.26 -9.81
C VAL A 79 -4.81 -17.66 -8.46
N SER A 80 -6.14 -17.76 -8.36
CA SER A 80 -6.79 -18.18 -7.12
C SER A 80 -6.39 -19.61 -6.72
N ILE A 81 -6.38 -19.89 -5.43
CA ILE A 81 -6.05 -21.23 -4.90
C ILE A 81 -7.00 -22.28 -5.47
N MET A 82 -8.29 -21.98 -5.61
CA MET A 82 -9.27 -22.89 -6.23
C MET A 82 -8.89 -23.26 -7.67
N ASN A 83 -8.38 -22.32 -8.47
CA ASN A 83 -7.90 -22.62 -9.83
C ASN A 83 -6.65 -23.51 -9.82
N TRP A 84 -5.78 -23.36 -8.82
CA TRP A 84 -4.64 -24.26 -8.64
C TRP A 84 -5.09 -25.68 -8.28
N LEU A 85 -6.05 -25.81 -7.35
CA LEU A 85 -6.59 -27.10 -6.95
C LEU A 85 -7.34 -27.78 -8.11
N GLY A 86 -7.95 -27.01 -9.02
CA GLY A 86 -8.52 -27.51 -10.27
C GLY A 86 -7.53 -28.21 -11.21
N LEU A 87 -6.21 -28.02 -11.03
CA LEU A 87 -5.19 -28.77 -11.77
C LEU A 87 -5.01 -30.21 -11.28
N LEU A 88 -5.37 -30.49 -10.03
CA LEU A 88 -5.37 -31.85 -9.48
C LEU A 88 -6.52 -32.65 -10.08
N ALA A 89 -7.75 -32.17 -9.89
CA ALA A 89 -8.94 -32.69 -10.56
C ALA A 89 -9.94 -31.56 -10.79
N PRO A 90 -10.83 -31.67 -11.81
CA PRO A 90 -11.87 -30.68 -12.04
C PRO A 90 -12.71 -30.47 -10.79
N LEU A 91 -12.97 -29.21 -10.42
CA LEU A 91 -13.87 -28.85 -9.34
C LEU A 91 -15.29 -28.69 -9.90
N VAL A 92 -16.26 -29.33 -9.25
CA VAL A 92 -17.69 -29.26 -9.60
C VAL A 92 -18.49 -28.77 -8.39
N PRO A 93 -19.57 -27.99 -8.58
CA PRO A 93 -20.46 -27.64 -7.47
C PRO A 93 -20.97 -28.89 -6.75
N SER A 94 -21.12 -28.82 -5.43
CA SER A 94 -21.71 -29.90 -4.65
C SER A 94 -23.17 -30.10 -5.02
N GLU A 95 -23.65 -31.36 -5.00
CA GLU A 95 -25.05 -31.70 -5.29
C GLU A 95 -26.01 -31.26 -4.17
N THR A 96 -25.49 -30.87 -3.01
CA THR A 96 -26.26 -30.40 -1.86
C THR A 96 -26.90 -29.03 -2.16
N PRO A 97 -28.25 -28.95 -2.27
CA PRO A 97 -28.93 -27.84 -2.95
C PRO A 97 -28.88 -26.46 -2.27
N ASN A 98 -28.08 -26.25 -1.21
CA ASN A 98 -27.97 -24.97 -0.49
C ASN A 98 -26.52 -24.57 -0.16
N THR A 99 -25.52 -25.33 -0.59
CA THR A 99 -24.12 -25.04 -0.30
C THR A 99 -23.44 -24.54 -1.57
N HIS A 100 -22.78 -23.38 -1.53
CA HIS A 100 -21.88 -22.92 -2.60
C HIS A 100 -20.53 -23.67 -2.60
N GLU A 101 -20.51 -24.88 -2.05
CA GLU A 101 -19.34 -25.74 -1.96
C GLU A 101 -19.04 -26.40 -3.30
N THR A 102 -17.78 -26.74 -3.49
CA THR A 102 -17.25 -27.45 -4.65
C THR A 102 -16.53 -28.70 -4.19
N ASN A 103 -16.70 -29.76 -4.97
CA ASN A 103 -16.08 -31.06 -4.81
C ASN A 103 -15.11 -31.33 -5.95
N PHE A 104 -14.11 -32.18 -5.73
CA PHE A 104 -13.43 -32.81 -6.86
C PHE A 104 -14.41 -33.71 -7.62
N ALA A 105 -14.47 -33.57 -8.95
CA ALA A 105 -15.35 -34.36 -9.82
C ALA A 105 -15.03 -35.86 -9.81
N ARG A 106 -13.84 -36.22 -9.33
CA ARG A 106 -13.37 -37.60 -9.12
C ARG A 106 -12.36 -37.61 -7.98
N SER A 107 -12.11 -38.80 -7.42
CA SER A 107 -11.05 -38.97 -6.44
C SER A 107 -9.68 -38.64 -7.03
N LEU A 108 -8.84 -38.00 -6.22
CA LEU A 108 -7.47 -37.67 -6.59
C LEU A 108 -6.61 -38.93 -6.68
N VAL A 109 -5.73 -38.99 -7.68
CA VAL A 109 -4.74 -40.06 -7.86
C VAL A 109 -3.32 -39.48 -7.86
N LEU A 110 -2.29 -40.32 -7.77
CA LEU A 110 -0.89 -39.85 -7.68
C LEU A 110 -0.45 -39.08 -8.94
N GLU A 111 -0.94 -39.45 -10.12
CA GLU A 111 -0.63 -38.78 -11.39
C GLU A 111 -1.13 -37.33 -11.44
N ASP A 112 -2.16 -37.00 -10.65
CA ASP A 112 -2.67 -35.64 -10.53
C ASP A 112 -1.64 -34.71 -9.89
N TRP A 113 -0.88 -35.24 -8.92
CA TRP A 113 0.19 -34.51 -8.25
C TRP A 113 1.39 -34.27 -9.16
N ASP A 114 1.70 -35.18 -10.08
CA ASP A 114 2.75 -34.97 -11.09
C ASP A 114 2.39 -33.82 -12.04
N ARG A 115 1.10 -33.76 -12.43
CA ARG A 115 0.58 -32.66 -13.23
C ARG A 115 0.62 -31.36 -12.44
N PHE A 116 0.09 -31.33 -11.23
CA PHE A 116 0.07 -30.15 -10.36
C PHE A 116 1.48 -29.61 -10.13
N SER A 117 2.42 -30.47 -9.73
CA SER A 117 3.82 -30.14 -9.45
C SER A 117 4.52 -29.44 -10.61
N ARG A 118 4.16 -29.79 -11.85
CA ARG A 118 4.73 -29.16 -13.05
C ARG A 118 4.38 -27.68 -13.14
N TYR A 119 3.13 -27.32 -12.83
CA TYR A 119 2.65 -25.95 -12.88
C TYR A 119 2.92 -25.19 -11.58
N ALA A 120 2.84 -25.85 -10.43
CA ALA A 120 3.01 -25.21 -9.12
C ALA A 120 4.41 -24.58 -8.93
N ARG A 121 5.43 -25.09 -9.63
CA ARG A 121 6.77 -24.47 -9.71
C ARG A 121 6.79 -23.11 -10.41
N LEU A 122 5.74 -22.76 -11.14
CA LEU A 122 5.62 -21.47 -11.81
C LEU A 122 5.05 -20.39 -10.88
N ALA A 123 4.32 -20.79 -9.83
CA ALA A 123 3.76 -19.87 -8.84
C ALA A 123 4.88 -19.17 -8.07
N LYS A 124 4.85 -17.83 -8.06
CA LYS A 124 5.73 -17.01 -7.21
C LYS A 124 4.93 -16.18 -6.21
N SER A 125 3.69 -15.85 -6.52
CA SER A 125 2.79 -15.12 -5.65
C SER A 125 1.42 -15.76 -5.65
N ILE A 126 0.89 -16.03 -4.46
CA ILE A 126 -0.49 -16.47 -4.25
C ILE A 126 -1.14 -15.45 -3.33
N SER A 127 -2.34 -15.00 -3.68
CA SER A 127 -3.14 -14.10 -2.87
C SER A 127 -4.54 -14.67 -2.75
N SER A 128 -5.05 -14.73 -1.52
CA SER A 128 -6.44 -15.01 -1.23
C SER A 128 -7.04 -13.83 -0.47
N THR A 129 -8.02 -13.17 -1.10
CA THR A 129 -8.76 -12.01 -0.56
C THR A 129 -10.11 -12.42 0.02
N SER A 130 -10.29 -13.70 0.25
CA SER A 130 -11.40 -14.33 0.95
C SER A 130 -10.90 -15.66 1.46
N ASP A 131 -11.62 -16.30 2.40
CA ASP A 131 -11.25 -17.61 2.90
C ASP A 131 -11.04 -18.56 1.69
N PRO A 132 -9.77 -18.93 1.37
CA PRO A 132 -9.38 -19.51 0.08
C PRO A 132 -10.10 -20.81 -0.24
N LEU A 133 -10.59 -21.46 0.81
CA LEU A 133 -11.16 -22.80 0.78
C LEU A 133 -12.60 -22.81 1.29
N CYS A 134 -13.21 -21.66 1.59
CA CYS A 134 -14.61 -21.56 2.00
C CYS A 134 -15.58 -22.11 0.95
N GLY A 135 -15.15 -22.21 -0.32
CA GLY A 135 -15.91 -22.86 -1.39
C GLY A 135 -15.59 -24.34 -1.58
N MET A 136 -14.77 -25.00 -0.75
CA MET A 136 -14.43 -26.42 -0.89
C MET A 136 -15.11 -27.25 0.19
N SER A 137 -15.68 -28.40 -0.19
CA SER A 137 -16.31 -29.28 0.80
C SER A 137 -15.29 -29.87 1.79
N PRO A 138 -15.72 -30.19 3.03
CA PRO A 138 -14.86 -30.87 3.99
C PRO A 138 -14.27 -32.18 3.46
N ASP A 139 -15.04 -32.96 2.71
CA ASP A 139 -14.58 -34.24 2.14
C ASP A 139 -13.45 -34.05 1.12
N SER A 140 -13.55 -33.02 0.27
CA SER A 140 -12.50 -32.68 -0.69
C SER A 140 -11.23 -32.19 0.00
N LEU A 141 -11.37 -31.44 1.10
CA LEU A 141 -10.24 -31.00 1.92
C LEU A 141 -9.55 -32.18 2.62
N VAL A 142 -10.32 -33.11 3.19
CA VAL A 142 -9.78 -34.34 3.78
C VAL A 142 -9.06 -35.17 2.72
N GLN A 143 -9.66 -35.32 1.53
CA GLN A 143 -9.03 -36.02 0.42
C GLN A 143 -7.73 -35.34 -0.02
N LEU A 144 -7.71 -34.01 -0.12
CA LEU A 144 -6.51 -33.24 -0.42
C LEU A 144 -5.42 -33.51 0.62
N LEU A 145 -5.73 -33.31 1.90
CA LEU A 145 -4.78 -33.48 3.01
C LEU A 145 -4.26 -34.92 3.12
N ALA A 146 -5.09 -35.92 2.86
CA ALA A 146 -4.72 -37.33 2.94
C ALA A 146 -3.80 -37.78 1.79
N LEU A 147 -3.84 -37.09 0.64
CA LEU A 147 -3.13 -37.50 -0.57
C LEU A 147 -1.94 -36.60 -0.92
N ILE A 148 -1.68 -35.53 -0.16
CA ILE A 148 -0.44 -34.76 -0.29
C ILE A 148 0.75 -35.69 -0.02
N PRO A 149 1.69 -35.86 -0.97
CA PRO A 149 2.87 -36.69 -0.74
C PRO A 149 3.68 -36.16 0.44
N ALA A 150 4.16 -37.06 1.30
CA ALA A 150 4.92 -36.68 2.49
C ALA A 150 6.15 -35.83 2.14
N GLY A 151 6.33 -34.69 2.83
CA GLY A 151 7.42 -33.74 2.58
C GLY A 151 7.26 -32.89 1.32
N HIS A 152 6.13 -32.99 0.61
CA HIS A 152 5.87 -32.17 -0.57
C HIS A 152 5.48 -30.74 -0.18
N VAL A 153 6.19 -29.75 -0.75
CA VAL A 153 5.81 -28.34 -0.67
C VAL A 153 4.93 -28.05 -1.88
N LEU A 154 3.68 -27.64 -1.66
CA LEU A 154 2.72 -27.41 -2.76
C LEU A 154 3.28 -26.46 -3.81
N PHE A 155 3.90 -25.35 -3.39
CA PHE A 155 4.43 -24.32 -4.27
C PHE A 155 5.90 -24.06 -3.95
N PRO A 156 6.84 -24.89 -4.42
CA PRO A 156 8.24 -24.87 -3.98
C PRO A 156 9.01 -23.58 -4.38
N ARG A 157 8.45 -22.76 -5.26
CA ARG A 157 9.03 -21.48 -5.71
C ARG A 157 8.21 -20.26 -5.26
N LEU A 158 7.25 -20.45 -4.37
CA LEU A 158 6.46 -19.36 -3.81
C LEU A 158 7.38 -18.39 -3.05
N LYS A 159 7.16 -17.10 -3.28
CA LYS A 159 7.91 -16.00 -2.67
C LYS A 159 7.02 -15.09 -1.85
N THR A 160 5.80 -14.85 -2.32
CA THR A 160 4.80 -14.03 -1.66
C THR A 160 3.54 -14.86 -1.43
N LEU A 161 3.05 -14.86 -0.20
CA LEU A 161 1.77 -15.46 0.17
C LEU A 161 0.94 -14.41 0.89
N ALA A 162 -0.22 -14.07 0.34
CA ALA A 162 -1.28 -13.34 1.06
C ALA A 162 -2.42 -14.31 1.37
N TRP A 163 -2.75 -14.43 2.65
CA TRP A 163 -3.68 -15.42 3.17
C TRP A 163 -4.70 -14.79 4.10
N GLU A 164 -5.98 -15.01 3.82
CA GLU A 164 -7.08 -14.61 4.69
C GLU A 164 -7.71 -15.85 5.34
N GLY A 165 -7.64 -15.94 6.67
CA GLY A 165 -8.18 -17.04 7.45
C GLY A 165 -9.29 -16.58 8.38
N ASN A 166 -10.54 -16.74 7.96
CA ASN A 166 -11.74 -16.37 8.73
C ASN A 166 -12.21 -17.48 9.69
N SER A 167 -11.49 -18.60 9.74
CA SER A 167 -11.75 -19.72 10.64
C SER A 167 -10.44 -20.32 11.16
N ALA A 168 -10.49 -20.97 12.33
CA ALA A 168 -9.34 -21.70 12.89
C ALA A 168 -8.84 -22.79 11.94
N PHE A 169 -9.75 -23.45 11.24
CA PHE A 169 -9.39 -24.45 10.23
C PHE A 169 -8.70 -23.81 9.04
N GLY A 170 -9.29 -22.76 8.44
CA GLY A 170 -8.70 -22.04 7.31
C GLY A 170 -7.31 -21.49 7.64
N MET A 171 -7.11 -20.96 8.85
CA MET A 171 -5.80 -20.51 9.30
C MET A 171 -4.79 -21.67 9.38
N ARG A 172 -5.18 -22.85 9.89
CA ARG A 172 -4.30 -24.03 9.93
C ARG A 172 -3.93 -24.56 8.55
N ILE A 173 -4.71 -24.29 7.51
CA ILE A 173 -4.38 -24.74 6.16
C ILE A 173 -3.23 -23.93 5.55
N ILE A 174 -2.93 -22.72 6.06
CA ILE A 174 -1.77 -21.94 5.62
C ILE A 174 -0.47 -22.75 5.69
N ASN A 175 -0.39 -23.71 6.62
CA ASN A 175 0.73 -24.60 6.87
C ASN A 175 1.19 -25.35 5.61
N LEU A 176 0.28 -25.63 4.66
CA LEU A 176 0.60 -26.32 3.41
C LEU A 176 1.44 -25.45 2.44
N PHE A 177 1.44 -24.14 2.66
CA PHE A 177 2.07 -23.13 1.81
C PHE A 177 3.32 -22.52 2.44
N LEU A 178 3.55 -22.74 3.73
CA LEU A 178 4.72 -22.24 4.43
C LEU A 178 5.96 -23.10 4.12
N HIS A 179 7.04 -22.47 3.69
CA HIS A 179 8.33 -23.13 3.46
C HIS A 179 9.48 -22.12 3.47
N GLY A 180 10.72 -22.62 3.61
CA GLY A 180 11.90 -21.75 3.81
C GLY A 180 12.31 -20.89 2.61
N GLY A 181 11.57 -20.97 1.49
CA GLY A 181 11.78 -20.15 0.31
C GLY A 181 10.89 -18.91 0.26
N LEU A 182 9.91 -18.81 1.16
CA LEU A 182 8.98 -17.69 1.27
C LEU A 182 9.72 -16.44 1.79
N ALA A 183 9.55 -15.33 1.08
CA ALA A 183 10.18 -14.05 1.41
C ALA A 183 9.18 -13.07 2.05
N GLU A 184 7.91 -13.17 1.65
CA GLU A 184 6.85 -12.28 2.09
C GLU A 184 5.60 -13.06 2.46
N LEU A 185 5.02 -12.69 3.61
CA LEU A 185 3.83 -13.31 4.15
C LEU A 185 2.88 -12.22 4.67
N ILE A 186 1.67 -12.19 4.13
CA ILE A 186 0.58 -11.31 4.53
C ILE A 186 -0.51 -12.21 5.09
N ILE A 187 -0.87 -12.02 6.36
CA ILE A 187 -1.90 -12.80 7.03
C ILE A 187 -3.00 -11.88 7.51
N THR A 188 -4.21 -12.13 7.03
CA THR A 188 -5.43 -11.50 7.52
C THR A 188 -6.24 -12.53 8.29
N GLY A 189 -6.59 -12.25 9.54
CA GLY A 189 -7.43 -13.17 10.32
C GLY A 189 -7.64 -12.72 11.76
N ARG A 190 -8.51 -13.43 12.48
CA ARG A 190 -8.74 -13.14 13.90
C ARG A 190 -7.56 -13.62 14.76
N PRO A 191 -7.15 -12.87 15.79
CA PRO A 191 -6.05 -13.25 16.69
C PRO A 191 -6.26 -14.63 17.34
N GLU A 192 -7.50 -15.01 17.67
CA GLU A 192 -7.78 -16.32 18.29
C GLU A 192 -7.36 -17.50 17.40
N TYR A 193 -7.31 -17.32 16.08
CA TYR A 193 -6.93 -18.36 15.12
C TYR A 193 -5.42 -18.37 14.84
N MET A 194 -4.68 -17.35 15.31
CA MET A 194 -3.26 -17.19 15.05
C MET A 194 -2.37 -17.90 16.08
N SER A 195 -2.95 -18.38 17.19
CA SER A 195 -2.25 -19.28 18.12
C SER A 195 -1.65 -20.45 17.33
N ASP A 196 -0.42 -20.85 17.66
CA ASP A 196 0.42 -21.83 16.97
C ASP A 196 0.94 -21.40 15.58
N THR A 197 0.23 -20.51 14.88
CA THR A 197 0.59 -20.07 13.53
C THR A 197 1.91 -19.30 13.54
N SER A 198 2.13 -18.45 14.55
CA SER A 198 3.39 -17.70 14.70
C SER A 198 4.60 -18.64 14.90
N THR A 199 4.45 -19.65 15.75
CA THR A 199 5.46 -20.69 15.97
C THR A 199 5.74 -21.49 14.69
N LEU A 200 4.74 -21.70 13.85
CA LEU A 200 4.95 -22.41 12.60
C LEU A 200 5.65 -21.54 11.55
N ILE A 201 5.28 -20.25 11.43
CA ILE A 201 5.91 -19.30 10.51
C ILE A 201 7.40 -19.20 10.81
N SER A 202 7.75 -19.00 12.08
CA SER A 202 9.13 -18.92 12.54
C SER A 202 9.96 -20.16 12.17
N ARG A 203 9.38 -21.35 12.35
CA ARG A 203 10.06 -22.62 12.04
C ARG A 203 10.14 -22.92 10.55
N SER A 204 9.08 -22.60 9.81
CA SER A 204 8.94 -23.02 8.41
C SER A 204 9.52 -22.00 7.44
N CYS A 205 9.54 -20.72 7.81
CA CYS A 205 9.96 -19.60 6.97
C CYS A 205 11.10 -18.77 7.60
N PRO A 206 12.26 -19.37 7.95
CA PRO A 206 13.36 -18.64 8.61
C PRO A 206 14.02 -17.57 7.71
N GLN A 207 13.68 -17.53 6.42
CA GLN A 207 14.20 -16.57 5.44
C GLN A 207 13.23 -15.43 5.14
N LEU A 208 12.14 -15.32 5.92
CA LEU A 208 11.12 -14.30 5.73
C LEU A 208 11.73 -12.91 5.92
N SER A 209 11.56 -12.05 4.92
CA SER A 209 12.02 -10.66 4.92
C SER A 209 10.89 -9.67 5.16
N ARG A 210 9.65 -10.01 4.78
CA ARG A 210 8.47 -9.15 4.98
C ARG A 210 7.35 -9.94 5.64
N LEU A 211 6.79 -9.40 6.72
CA LEU A 211 5.69 -10.01 7.44
C LEU A 211 4.63 -8.96 7.74
N LYS A 212 3.41 -9.19 7.27
CA LYS A 212 2.28 -8.30 7.50
C LYS A 212 1.15 -9.06 8.18
N PHE A 213 0.67 -8.54 9.30
CA PHE A 213 -0.52 -9.03 9.97
C PHE A 213 -1.64 -8.01 9.90
N ARG A 214 -2.82 -8.49 9.53
CA ARG A 214 -4.05 -7.71 9.42
C ARG A 214 -5.16 -8.44 10.16
N LEU A 215 -6.07 -7.68 10.76
CA LEU A 215 -7.27 -8.19 11.41
C LEU A 215 -8.48 -7.79 10.55
N PRO A 216 -9.44 -8.70 10.34
CA PRO A 216 -10.57 -8.46 9.44
C PRO A 216 -11.66 -7.57 10.05
N GLN A 217 -11.64 -7.31 11.37
CA GLN A 217 -12.71 -6.59 12.06
C GLN A 217 -12.19 -5.61 13.09
N GLU A 218 -12.95 -4.54 13.20
CA GLU A 218 -12.89 -3.59 14.28
C GLU A 218 -13.22 -4.28 15.62
N HIS A 219 -12.46 -3.96 16.67
CA HIS A 219 -12.68 -4.38 18.07
C HIS A 219 -12.23 -5.78 18.51
N THR A 220 -11.18 -6.36 17.94
CA THR A 220 -10.68 -7.65 18.45
C THR A 220 -9.56 -7.46 19.49
N ASP A 221 -9.84 -7.84 20.74
CA ASP A 221 -8.81 -7.92 21.78
C ASP A 221 -7.79 -9.03 21.44
N VAL A 222 -6.51 -8.70 21.50
CA VAL A 222 -5.43 -9.68 21.28
C VAL A 222 -5.08 -10.34 22.61
N PRO A 223 -5.24 -11.67 22.76
CA PRO A 223 -4.86 -12.35 23.99
C PRO A 223 -3.34 -12.26 24.26
N ALA A 224 -2.95 -12.05 25.53
CA ALA A 224 -1.55 -11.91 25.92
C ALA A 224 -0.67 -13.11 25.50
N ASN A 225 -1.21 -14.32 25.55
CA ASN A 225 -0.48 -15.53 25.12
C ASN A 225 -0.14 -15.50 23.62
N VAL A 226 -0.97 -14.86 22.78
CA VAL A 226 -0.69 -14.69 21.34
C VAL A 226 0.47 -13.71 21.16
N GLN A 227 0.50 -12.61 21.94
CA GLN A 227 1.61 -11.65 21.91
C GLN A 227 2.93 -12.31 22.35
N ASP A 228 2.91 -13.12 23.40
CA ASP A 228 4.09 -13.83 23.90
C ASP A 228 4.60 -14.87 22.89
N GLU A 229 3.70 -15.66 22.31
CA GLU A 229 4.06 -16.62 21.25
C GLU A 229 4.67 -15.89 20.04
N PHE A 230 4.08 -14.77 19.66
CA PHE A 230 4.57 -13.95 18.56
C PHE A 230 5.96 -13.35 18.85
N ALA A 231 6.19 -12.87 20.07
CA ALA A 231 7.51 -12.41 20.51
C ALA A 231 8.57 -13.51 20.37
N VAL A 232 8.24 -14.74 20.77
CA VAL A 232 9.13 -15.91 20.62
C VAL A 232 9.37 -16.23 19.14
N ALA A 233 8.32 -16.20 18.31
CA ALA A 233 8.43 -16.46 16.88
C ALA A 233 9.38 -15.48 16.18
N LEU A 234 9.25 -14.18 16.47
CA LEU A 234 10.11 -13.12 15.92
C LEU A 234 11.59 -13.34 16.25
N GLN A 235 11.92 -14.05 17.33
CA GLN A 235 13.33 -14.33 17.66
C GLN A 235 14.06 -15.12 16.57
N SER A 236 13.34 -15.97 15.85
CA SER A 236 13.89 -16.80 14.77
C SER A 236 14.01 -16.07 13.42
N LEU A 237 13.25 -14.98 13.23
CA LEU A 237 13.14 -14.26 11.96
C LEU A 237 14.25 -13.20 11.83
N HIS A 238 15.49 -13.67 11.71
CA HIS A 238 16.71 -12.84 11.67
C HIS A 238 16.87 -12.05 10.36
N LYS A 239 16.15 -12.41 9.30
CA LYS A 239 16.15 -11.71 8.01
C LYS A 239 15.00 -10.73 7.83
N LEU A 240 14.19 -10.51 8.87
CA LEU A 240 13.06 -9.62 8.80
C LEU A 240 13.53 -8.18 8.57
N GLU A 241 13.08 -7.58 7.47
CA GLU A 241 13.37 -6.22 7.04
C GLU A 241 12.14 -5.30 7.22
N GLU A 242 10.95 -5.84 7.00
CA GLU A 242 9.68 -5.13 7.10
C GLU A 242 8.68 -5.92 7.94
N LEU A 243 8.04 -5.21 8.88
CA LEU A 243 7.03 -5.77 9.75
C LEU A 243 5.84 -4.81 9.87
N GLU A 244 4.65 -5.30 9.50
CA GLU A 244 3.38 -4.60 9.66
C GLU A 244 2.52 -5.37 10.67
N LEU A 245 2.06 -4.68 11.72
CA LEU A 245 1.28 -5.25 12.81
C LEU A 245 0.15 -4.30 13.22
N PRO A 246 -1.00 -4.85 13.66
CA PRO A 246 -1.96 -4.10 14.44
C PRO A 246 -1.34 -3.66 15.77
N SER A 247 -1.63 -2.44 16.21
CA SER A 247 -1.13 -1.89 17.48
C SER A 247 -1.44 -2.76 18.69
N GLY A 248 -2.59 -3.42 18.71
CA GLY A 248 -2.99 -4.35 19.78
C GLY A 248 -2.10 -5.59 19.91
N ILE A 249 -1.29 -5.95 18.91
CA ILE A 249 -0.31 -7.04 19.02
C ILE A 249 0.97 -6.55 19.69
N MET A 250 1.29 -5.25 19.61
CA MET A 250 2.56 -4.73 20.09
C MET A 250 2.67 -4.83 21.61
N SER A 251 3.72 -5.47 22.09
CA SER A 251 4.04 -5.63 23.51
C SER A 251 5.48 -5.25 23.78
N VAL A 252 5.84 -4.99 25.05
CA VAL A 252 7.22 -4.68 25.46
C VAL A 252 8.20 -5.76 24.99
N SER A 253 7.80 -7.04 25.10
CA SER A 253 8.61 -8.19 24.67
C SER A 253 8.85 -8.18 23.16
N ILE A 254 7.83 -7.81 22.37
CA ILE A 254 7.95 -7.67 20.91
C ILE A 254 8.85 -6.49 20.57
N THR A 255 8.62 -5.30 21.14
CA THR A 255 9.44 -4.11 20.90
C THR A 255 10.91 -4.39 21.20
N LYS A 256 11.20 -5.02 22.35
CA LYS A 256 12.57 -5.41 22.73
C LYS A 256 13.17 -6.39 21.72
N THR A 257 12.41 -7.40 21.30
CA THR A 257 12.87 -8.39 20.31
C THR A 257 13.18 -7.77 18.95
N LEU A 258 12.38 -6.78 18.53
CA LEU A 258 12.52 -6.06 17.26
C LEU A 258 13.69 -5.07 17.27
N SER A 259 13.91 -4.36 18.38
CA SER A 259 15.06 -3.44 18.52
C SER A 259 16.40 -4.14 18.32
N GLN A 260 16.47 -5.44 18.63
CA GLN A 260 17.67 -6.26 18.47
C GLN A 260 17.86 -6.77 17.03
N ARG A 261 16.99 -6.43 16.08
CA ARG A 261 17.05 -6.92 14.69
C ARG A 261 17.88 -5.96 13.84
N PRO A 262 19.06 -6.37 13.34
CA PRO A 262 19.92 -5.49 12.57
C PRO A 262 19.38 -5.21 11.15
N ASN A 263 18.46 -6.03 10.64
CA ASN A 263 17.94 -5.87 9.29
C ASN A 263 16.59 -5.14 9.26
N LEU A 264 15.96 -4.88 10.40
CA LEU A 264 14.65 -4.25 10.45
C LEU A 264 14.76 -2.78 10.06
N ARG A 265 14.16 -2.45 8.92
CA ARG A 265 14.17 -1.10 8.32
C ARG A 265 12.80 -0.45 8.37
N VAL A 266 11.75 -1.24 8.31
CA VAL A 266 10.36 -0.78 8.23
C VAL A 266 9.56 -1.44 9.35
N LEU A 267 8.99 -0.63 10.24
CA LEU A 267 8.11 -1.08 11.32
C LEU A 267 6.81 -0.30 11.28
N TRP A 268 5.73 -0.99 10.97
CA TRP A 268 4.42 -0.40 10.77
C TRP A 268 3.46 -0.93 11.82
N VAL A 269 3.10 -0.06 12.76
CA VAL A 269 2.20 -0.36 13.88
C VAL A 269 1.01 0.58 13.76
N SER A 270 -0.09 0.10 13.22
CA SER A 270 -1.22 0.96 12.82
C SER A 270 -2.55 0.36 13.27
N THR A 271 -3.48 1.22 13.69
CA THR A 271 -4.91 0.86 13.86
C THR A 271 -5.67 0.92 12.55
N THR A 272 -5.19 1.65 11.54
CA THR A 272 -5.95 1.87 10.30
C THR A 272 -5.91 0.68 9.36
N CYS A 273 -5.11 -0.33 9.67
CA CYS A 273 -5.22 -1.65 9.04
C CYS A 273 -6.37 -2.48 9.63
N CYS A 274 -6.91 -2.12 10.81
CA CYS A 274 -8.07 -2.74 11.48
C CYS A 274 -8.48 -1.88 12.69
N CYS A 275 -9.60 -1.17 12.62
CA CYS A 275 -9.98 -0.16 13.61
C CYS A 275 -10.35 -0.80 14.97
N VAL A 276 -9.37 -1.10 15.83
CA VAL A 276 -9.63 -1.69 17.15
C VAL A 276 -10.05 -0.60 18.16
N ASN A 277 -11.13 -0.85 18.91
CA ASN A 277 -11.55 0.05 20.00
C ASN A 277 -10.66 -0.19 21.22
N MET A 278 -9.85 0.81 21.58
CA MET A 278 -8.89 0.77 22.68
C MET A 278 -9.52 1.04 24.06
N ASN A 279 -10.55 0.29 24.43
CA ASN A 279 -11.01 0.26 25.81
C ASN A 279 -10.13 -0.64 26.70
N ALA A 280 -9.31 -1.51 26.10
CA ALA A 280 -8.28 -2.24 26.82
C ALA A 280 -7.08 -1.31 27.05
N ARG A 281 -7.00 -0.72 28.26
CA ARG A 281 -5.76 -0.15 28.78
C ARG A 281 -4.72 -1.27 28.87
N THR A 282 -4.01 -1.57 27.78
CA THR A 282 -2.73 -2.27 27.87
C THR A 282 -1.80 -1.29 28.58
N SER A 283 -1.81 -1.34 29.91
CA SER A 283 -0.76 -0.70 30.70
C SER A 283 0.54 -1.40 30.32
N ILE A 284 1.24 -0.83 29.34
CA ILE A 284 2.64 -1.11 29.08
C ILE A 284 3.33 -0.83 30.41
N GLY A 285 3.67 -1.89 31.13
CA GLY A 285 4.30 -1.76 32.43
C GLY A 285 5.56 -0.90 32.26
N THR A 286 5.72 0.11 33.12
CA THR A 286 6.93 0.95 33.13
C THR A 286 8.09 0.13 33.72
N SER A 287 8.58 -0.87 32.98
CA SER A 287 9.74 -1.64 33.38
C SER A 287 11.00 -0.83 33.11
N SER A 288 11.85 -0.67 34.13
CA SER A 288 13.19 -0.07 34.04
C SER A 288 14.14 -0.76 33.05
N ASP A 289 13.79 -1.95 32.57
CA ASP A 289 14.66 -2.81 31.75
C ASP A 289 14.78 -2.37 30.26
N LEU A 290 14.16 -1.24 29.89
CA LEU A 290 14.10 -0.73 28.51
C LEU A 290 15.07 0.43 28.24
N GLU A 291 15.97 0.75 29.17
CA GLU A 291 16.88 1.89 29.05
C GLU A 291 17.91 1.80 27.91
N HIS A 292 18.03 0.63 27.25
CA HIS A 292 19.06 0.37 26.22
C HIS A 292 18.53 -0.27 24.93
N THR A 293 17.24 -0.15 24.63
CA THR A 293 16.69 -0.64 23.36
C THR A 293 16.73 0.46 22.32
N GLU A 294 17.58 0.30 21.31
CA GLU A 294 17.71 1.20 20.16
C GLU A 294 17.36 0.45 18.88
N PHE A 295 16.83 1.16 17.88
CA PHE A 295 16.60 0.61 16.54
C PHE A 295 17.68 1.14 15.58
N PRO A 296 18.82 0.46 15.41
CA PRO A 296 19.99 1.02 14.74
C PRO A 296 19.79 1.26 13.23
N HIS A 297 18.86 0.55 12.60
CA HIS A 297 18.67 0.57 11.14
C HIS A 297 17.23 0.88 10.70
N LEU A 298 16.35 1.21 11.65
CA LEU A 298 14.97 1.56 11.35
C LEU A 298 14.94 2.92 10.63
N ARG A 299 14.29 2.93 9.48
CA ARG A 299 14.13 4.10 8.61
C ARG A 299 12.69 4.56 8.52
N ASP A 300 11.75 3.62 8.55
CA ASP A 300 10.33 3.88 8.37
C ASP A 300 9.57 3.37 9.59
N LEU A 301 8.91 4.27 10.30
CA LEU A 301 8.07 3.96 11.45
C LEU A 301 6.66 4.48 11.23
N SER A 302 5.66 3.61 11.35
CA SER A 302 4.28 4.01 11.59
C SER A 302 3.90 3.57 12.99
N SER A 303 3.31 4.45 13.80
CA SER A 303 2.87 4.14 15.16
C SER A 303 1.67 4.96 15.57
N GLU A 304 0.92 4.49 16.55
CA GLU A 304 0.04 5.36 17.31
C GLU A 304 0.81 6.22 18.29
N ILE A 305 0.28 7.41 18.57
CA ILE A 305 0.82 8.35 19.55
C ILE A 305 0.89 7.75 20.95
N THR A 306 -0.06 6.90 21.32
CA THR A 306 -0.14 6.25 22.65
C THR A 306 1.05 5.32 22.89
N LEU A 307 1.38 4.50 21.90
CA LEU A 307 2.56 3.61 21.91
C LEU A 307 3.86 4.42 21.94
N LEU A 308 3.89 5.53 21.17
CA LEU A 308 5.05 6.40 21.12
C LEU A 308 5.30 7.09 22.47
N LEU A 309 4.27 7.66 23.09
CA LEU A 309 4.38 8.41 24.34
C LEU A 309 4.52 7.53 25.59
N SER A 310 4.04 6.27 25.53
CA SER A 310 4.26 5.31 26.62
C SER A 310 5.71 4.81 26.67
N THR A 311 6.41 4.81 25.55
CA THR A 311 7.79 4.34 25.43
C THR A 311 8.66 5.23 24.52
N PRO A 312 8.75 6.54 24.80
CA PRO A 312 9.32 7.51 23.86
C PRO A 312 10.78 7.23 23.58
N LYS A 313 11.53 6.76 24.58
CA LYS A 313 12.94 6.41 24.44
C LYS A 313 13.19 5.22 23.50
N ILE A 314 12.22 4.33 23.30
CA ILE A 314 12.47 3.09 22.56
C ILE A 314 12.34 3.32 21.06
N TYR A 315 11.22 3.89 20.63
CA TYR A 315 10.96 4.11 19.22
C TYR A 315 11.73 5.28 18.63
N LEU A 316 12.00 6.31 19.43
CA LEU A 316 12.65 7.54 18.97
C LEU A 316 14.18 7.50 19.12
N MET A 317 14.75 6.46 19.74
CA MET A 317 16.17 6.12 19.61
C MET A 317 16.43 5.28 18.37
N ALA A 318 16.03 5.85 17.24
CA ALA A 318 16.26 5.35 15.90
C ALA A 318 17.05 6.43 15.13
N PRO A 319 18.39 6.43 15.21
CA PRO A 319 19.22 7.49 14.64
C PRO A 319 19.12 7.60 13.11
N CYS A 320 18.63 6.55 12.45
CA CYS A 320 18.42 6.49 11.00
C CYS A 320 16.95 6.66 10.60
N LEU A 321 16.07 7.11 11.51
CA LEU A 321 14.66 7.28 11.19
C LEU A 321 14.48 8.43 10.20
N GLU A 322 14.06 8.08 8.98
CA GLU A 322 13.87 8.97 7.84
C GLU A 322 12.38 9.32 7.67
N ASN A 323 11.48 8.36 7.90
CA ASN A 323 10.05 8.52 7.68
C ASN A 323 9.25 8.11 8.94
N LEU A 324 8.37 9.01 9.39
CA LEU A 324 7.54 8.79 10.56
C LEU A 324 6.07 9.13 10.27
N HIS A 325 5.19 8.16 10.52
CA HIS A 325 3.75 8.32 10.48
C HIS A 325 3.17 8.10 11.88
N ILE A 326 2.39 9.06 12.36
CA ILE A 326 1.78 9.02 13.68
C ILE A 326 0.28 9.12 13.57
N GLN A 327 -0.40 8.12 14.11
CA GLN A 327 -1.86 8.11 14.25
C GLN A 327 -2.26 8.63 15.62
N ILE A 328 -3.20 9.57 15.62
CA ILE A 328 -3.70 10.23 16.84
C ILE A 328 -5.21 10.02 16.91
N PRO A 329 -5.71 9.21 17.85
CA PRO A 329 -7.14 9.14 18.11
C PRO A 329 -7.69 10.53 18.49
N THR A 330 -8.84 10.95 17.94
CA THR A 330 -9.43 12.27 18.21
C THR A 330 -9.82 12.47 19.68
N SER A 331 -10.00 11.39 20.45
CA SER A 331 -10.20 11.43 21.90
C SER A 331 -9.00 11.95 22.70
N ARG A 332 -7.85 12.18 22.04
CA ARG A 332 -6.58 12.56 22.67
C ARG A 332 -6.43 14.06 22.82
N SER A 333 -5.66 14.43 23.83
CA SER A 333 -5.54 15.83 24.22
C SER A 333 -4.51 16.57 23.36
N LYS A 334 -4.73 17.87 23.17
CA LYS A 334 -3.78 18.77 22.50
C LYS A 334 -2.39 18.74 23.14
N GLU A 335 -2.33 18.50 24.45
CA GLU A 335 -1.10 18.40 25.23
C GLU A 335 -0.28 17.16 24.85
N GLU A 336 -0.93 16.01 24.59
CA GLU A 336 -0.24 14.78 24.13
C GLU A 336 0.41 15.01 22.76
N PHE A 337 -0.31 15.67 21.84
CA PHE A 337 0.23 16.03 20.53
C PHE A 337 1.43 17.00 20.65
N GLN A 338 1.31 18.03 21.48
CA GLN A 338 2.41 18.98 21.73
C GLN A 338 3.64 18.31 22.35
N LEU A 339 3.42 17.41 23.32
CA LEU A 339 4.49 16.61 23.93
C LEU A 339 5.17 15.72 22.89
N CYS A 340 4.40 15.08 22.00
CA CYS A 340 4.96 14.29 20.92
C CYS A 340 5.86 15.14 20.02
N VAL A 341 5.36 16.30 19.57
CA VAL A 341 6.12 17.27 18.75
C VAL A 341 7.42 17.70 19.42
N SER A 342 7.41 18.00 20.72
CA SER A 342 8.63 18.39 21.44
C SER A 342 9.65 17.25 21.47
N ILE A 343 9.21 16.01 21.71
CA ILE A 343 10.12 14.85 21.73
C ILE A 343 10.71 14.61 20.32
N LEU A 344 9.90 14.68 19.26
CA LEU A 344 10.38 14.50 17.88
C LEU A 344 11.41 15.54 17.49
N THR A 345 11.11 16.82 17.75
CA THR A 345 12.01 17.92 17.40
C THR A 345 13.34 17.85 18.15
N GLU A 346 13.36 17.27 19.36
CA GLU A 346 14.59 17.03 20.13
C GLU A 346 15.41 15.84 19.62
N ASN A 347 14.75 14.73 19.25
CA ASN A 347 15.43 13.44 19.05
C ASN A 347 15.60 13.01 17.57
N CYS A 348 14.73 13.46 16.66
CA CYS A 348 14.63 12.90 15.30
C CYS A 348 15.28 13.80 14.24
N LYS A 349 16.58 14.06 14.36
CA LYS A 349 17.28 15.01 13.46
C LYS A 349 17.42 14.54 12.00
N ALA A 350 17.31 13.24 11.75
CA ALA A 350 17.41 12.64 10.42
C ALA A 350 16.05 12.55 9.69
N LEU A 351 14.97 13.04 10.31
CA LEU A 351 13.63 12.87 9.78
C LEU A 351 13.41 13.70 8.51
N VAL A 352 13.11 13.02 7.41
CA VAL A 352 12.87 13.57 6.08
C VAL A 352 11.37 13.72 5.82
N ALA A 353 10.57 12.73 6.22
CA ALA A 353 9.12 12.77 6.09
C ALA A 353 8.43 12.58 7.44
N LEU A 354 7.47 13.45 7.73
CA LEU A 354 6.64 13.37 8.92
C LEU A 354 5.18 13.53 8.54
N SER A 355 4.36 12.59 8.99
CA SER A 355 2.91 12.67 8.90
C SER A 355 2.23 12.46 10.23
N PHE A 356 1.21 13.26 10.49
CA PHE A 356 0.26 13.06 11.57
C PHE A 356 -1.13 12.88 10.98
N TRP A 357 -1.83 11.82 11.40
CA TRP A 357 -3.20 11.57 10.99
C TRP A 357 -4.09 11.42 12.21
N PHE A 358 -5.06 12.32 12.35
CA PHE A 358 -6.06 12.27 13.39
C PHE A 358 -7.21 11.35 12.97
N VAL A 359 -7.38 10.25 13.70
CA VAL A 359 -8.36 9.20 13.40
C VAL A 359 -9.57 9.39 14.30
N GLU A 360 -10.76 9.48 13.71
CA GLU A 360 -12.00 9.53 14.46
C GLU A 360 -12.25 8.18 15.14
N ASP A 361 -12.31 8.18 16.47
CA ASP A 361 -12.77 7.03 17.21
C ASP A 361 -14.26 6.86 16.87
N GLY A 362 -14.62 5.83 16.08
CA GLY A 362 -15.99 5.55 15.60
C GLY A 362 -17.08 5.41 16.69
N SER A 363 -16.78 5.77 17.93
CA SER A 363 -17.77 6.23 18.88
C SER A 363 -18.65 7.31 18.25
N LEU A 364 -19.93 6.99 18.09
CA LEU A 364 -21.00 7.86 17.61
C LEU A 364 -21.30 9.05 18.55
N GLY A 365 -20.32 9.51 19.33
CA GLY A 365 -20.44 10.73 20.11
C GLY A 365 -20.63 11.88 19.16
N GLU A 366 -21.61 12.75 19.44
CA GLU A 366 -21.73 14.03 18.76
C GLU A 366 -20.38 14.74 18.87
N VAL A 367 -19.68 14.86 17.74
CA VAL A 367 -18.42 15.60 17.66
C VAL A 367 -18.73 17.01 18.10
N ASP A 368 -18.09 17.47 19.17
CA ASP A 368 -18.27 18.84 19.64
C ASP A 368 -17.84 19.77 18.50
N GLU A 369 -18.83 20.44 17.91
CA GLU A 369 -18.64 21.35 16.78
C GLU A 369 -17.80 22.58 17.17
N ASP A 370 -17.69 22.88 18.47
CA ASP A 370 -16.92 24.00 18.99
C ASP A 370 -15.45 23.63 19.31
N GLU A 371 -15.05 22.35 19.22
CA GLU A 371 -13.68 21.95 19.52
C GLU A 371 -12.72 22.28 18.35
N GLU A 372 -11.73 23.12 18.65
CA GLU A 372 -10.71 23.54 17.68
C GLU A 372 -9.77 22.38 17.30
N SER A 373 -9.30 22.40 16.06
CA SER A 373 -8.22 21.50 15.63
C SER A 373 -6.97 21.69 16.52
N PRO A 374 -6.31 20.61 16.96
CA PRO A 374 -5.06 20.69 17.69
C PRO A 374 -3.90 21.19 16.83
N ILE A 375 -4.05 21.22 15.50
CA ILE A 375 -3.05 21.72 14.55
C ILE A 375 -3.07 23.25 14.56
N THR A 376 -1.99 23.85 15.07
CA THR A 376 -1.83 25.31 15.15
C THR A 376 -0.56 25.78 14.43
N ALA A 377 -0.51 27.07 14.06
CA ALA A 377 0.68 27.67 13.46
C ALA A 377 1.94 27.48 14.34
N SER A 378 1.79 27.55 15.67
CA SER A 378 2.90 27.33 16.59
C SER A 378 3.47 25.90 16.50
N ILE A 379 2.62 24.88 16.43
CA ILE A 379 3.06 23.49 16.31
C ILE A 379 3.77 23.25 14.98
N ILE A 380 3.23 23.80 13.88
CA ILE A 380 3.88 23.70 12.57
C ILE A 380 5.26 24.35 12.63
N LYS A 381 5.40 25.55 13.21
CA LYS A 381 6.70 26.22 13.39
C LYS A 381 7.70 25.40 14.21
N GLU A 382 7.24 24.65 15.22
CA GLU A 382 8.08 23.74 15.99
C GLU A 382 8.56 22.57 15.13
N LEU A 383 7.67 21.93 14.36
CA LEU A 383 8.01 20.82 13.46
C LEU A 383 9.01 21.24 12.37
N LEU A 384 8.89 22.46 11.85
CA LEU A 384 9.84 23.03 10.87
C LEU A 384 11.24 23.30 11.46
N LYS A 385 11.49 23.07 12.76
CA LYS A 385 12.84 23.06 13.34
C LYS A 385 13.62 21.78 13.02
N LEU A 386 12.96 20.76 12.47
CA LEU A 386 13.60 19.53 12.02
C LEU A 386 14.47 19.84 10.79
N PRO A 387 15.80 19.66 10.87
CA PRO A 387 16.72 20.21 9.87
C PRO A 387 16.71 19.47 8.53
N ALA A 388 16.28 18.21 8.52
CA ALA A 388 16.23 17.37 7.33
C ALA A 388 14.81 17.23 6.75
N LEU A 389 13.83 17.92 7.34
CA LEU A 389 12.42 17.73 6.97
C LEU A 389 12.17 18.30 5.56
N GLU A 390 11.68 17.43 4.68
CA GLU A 390 11.30 17.75 3.30
C GLU A 390 9.80 17.54 3.07
N ASN A 391 9.17 16.60 3.78
CA ASN A 391 7.76 16.28 3.61
C ASN A 391 7.03 16.40 4.95
N LEU A 392 6.04 17.30 5.01
CA LEU A 392 5.20 17.48 6.19
C LEU A 392 3.73 17.33 5.82
N GLU A 393 3.06 16.35 6.41
CA GLU A 393 1.62 16.15 6.28
C GLU A 393 0.95 16.15 7.66
N LEU A 394 -0.05 17.00 7.84
CA LEU A 394 -0.81 17.09 9.08
C LEU A 394 -2.28 16.98 8.72
N ASP A 395 -2.98 15.94 9.14
CA ASP A 395 -4.34 15.72 8.66
C ASP A 395 -5.35 15.49 9.77
N HIS A 396 -6.40 16.29 9.76
CA HIS A 396 -7.49 16.26 10.72
C HIS A 396 -8.80 16.54 10.00
N ALA A 397 -9.87 15.87 10.43
CA ALA A 397 -11.23 16.09 9.92
C ALA A 397 -11.77 17.52 10.14
N ARG A 398 -11.06 18.33 10.94
CA ARG A 398 -11.38 19.72 11.25
C ARG A 398 -10.27 20.61 10.70
N PRO A 399 -10.60 21.71 10.01
CA PRO A 399 -9.63 22.63 9.50
C PRO A 399 -8.89 23.33 10.66
N PRO A 400 -7.62 23.69 10.43
CA PRO A 400 -6.82 24.36 11.43
C PRO A 400 -7.23 25.84 11.50
N ASN A 401 -7.11 26.46 12.67
CA ASN A 401 -7.41 27.88 12.86
C ASN A 401 -6.24 28.75 12.36
N LEU A 402 -6.03 28.78 11.04
CA LEU A 402 -4.95 29.48 10.33
C LEU A 402 -5.54 30.56 9.41
N ASP A 403 -4.90 31.72 9.35
CA ASP A 403 -5.20 32.76 8.36
C ASP A 403 -4.04 32.98 7.38
N ASP A 404 -4.20 33.97 6.48
CA ASP A 404 -3.19 34.31 5.47
C ASP A 404 -1.88 34.80 6.11
N ASP A 405 -1.93 35.48 7.25
CA ASP A 405 -0.75 35.99 7.96
C ASP A 405 0.04 34.84 8.61
N ASP A 406 -0.67 33.90 9.22
CA ASP A 406 -0.08 32.67 9.78
C ASP A 406 0.66 31.87 8.68
N LEU A 407 0.05 31.69 7.51
CA LEU A 407 0.65 30.99 6.38
C LEU A 407 1.81 31.77 5.73
N ALA A 408 1.74 33.11 5.69
CA ALA A 408 2.84 33.94 5.22
C ALA A 408 4.10 33.79 6.11
N GLU A 409 3.92 33.73 7.43
CA GLU A 409 5.03 33.49 8.35
C GLU A 409 5.59 32.06 8.21
N LEU A 410 4.72 31.07 7.98
CA LEU A 410 5.13 29.68 7.74
C LEU A 410 5.92 29.52 6.44
N ALA A 411 5.52 30.19 5.35
CA ALA A 411 6.22 30.14 4.08
C ALA A 411 7.70 30.56 4.19
N LEU A 412 8.05 31.48 5.10
CA LEU A 412 9.44 31.88 5.35
C LEU A 412 10.30 30.76 5.97
N LYS A 413 9.67 29.78 6.61
CA LYS A 413 10.33 28.64 7.28
C LYS A 413 10.31 27.37 6.44
N CYS A 414 9.42 27.28 5.45
CA CYS A 414 9.24 26.10 4.58
C CYS A 414 10.20 26.04 3.38
N SER A 415 11.29 26.80 3.38
CA SER A 415 12.20 26.90 2.22
C SER A 415 12.86 25.59 1.79
N SER A 416 12.96 24.59 2.68
CA SER A 416 13.50 23.25 2.40
C SER A 416 12.43 22.21 2.09
N LEU A 417 11.14 22.53 2.23
CA LEU A 417 10.07 21.56 2.01
C LEU A 417 9.84 21.31 0.53
N SER A 418 9.66 20.03 0.20
CA SER A 418 9.17 19.52 -1.08
C SER A 418 7.67 19.23 -1.02
N VAL A 419 7.14 18.79 0.13
CA VAL A 419 5.71 18.50 0.30
C VAL A 419 5.20 19.17 1.58
N LEU A 420 4.10 19.92 1.46
CA LEU A 420 3.36 20.47 2.59
C LEU A 420 1.86 20.26 2.40
N ASN A 421 1.27 19.40 3.23
CA ASN A 421 -0.16 19.11 3.23
C ASN A 421 -0.78 19.36 4.62
N ILE A 422 -1.82 20.18 4.73
CA ILE A 422 -2.46 20.51 6.01
C ILE A 422 -4.00 20.38 5.92
N CYS A 423 -4.53 19.39 6.64
CA CYS A 423 -5.94 19.08 6.80
C CYS A 423 -6.69 18.95 5.48
N MET A 424 -6.23 18.04 4.62
CA MET A 424 -6.83 17.85 3.30
C MET A 424 -8.20 17.18 3.36
N TYR A 425 -8.50 16.44 4.43
CA TYR A 425 -9.83 15.86 4.70
C TYR A 425 -10.70 16.73 5.60
N ALA A 426 -10.29 17.96 5.91
CA ALA A 426 -11.12 18.83 6.72
C ALA A 426 -12.47 19.08 6.05
N SER A 427 -13.55 18.89 6.81
CA SER A 427 -14.89 19.21 6.35
C SER A 427 -15.28 20.63 6.77
N SER A 428 -15.79 21.39 5.79
CA SER A 428 -16.47 22.67 6.03
C SER A 428 -17.87 22.38 6.60
N GLY A 429 -17.96 21.89 7.84
CA GLY A 429 -19.23 21.92 8.56
C GLY A 429 -19.76 23.37 8.69
N SER A 430 -20.83 23.60 9.46
CA SER A 430 -21.48 24.92 9.63
C SER A 430 -20.62 25.97 10.38
N HIS A 431 -19.30 25.88 10.29
CA HIS A 431 -18.32 26.54 11.12
C HIS A 431 -17.89 27.88 10.53
N ALA A 432 -18.83 28.83 10.42
CA ALA A 432 -18.56 30.23 10.04
C ALA A 432 -17.60 30.98 11.01
N ARG A 433 -17.05 30.30 12.02
CA ARG A 433 -16.22 30.88 13.09
C ARG A 433 -14.72 30.68 12.89
N TRP A 434 -14.28 29.78 12.00
CA TRP A 434 -12.87 29.47 11.88
C TRP A 434 -12.16 30.43 10.93
N ARG A 435 -10.99 30.92 11.35
CA ARG A 435 -10.09 31.63 10.44
C ARG A 435 -9.61 30.60 9.43
N THR A 436 -9.88 30.88 8.17
CA THR A 436 -9.54 30.02 7.04
C THR A 436 -8.71 30.85 6.09
N PRO A 437 -7.56 30.34 5.62
CA PRO A 437 -6.74 31.07 4.67
C PRO A 437 -7.48 31.20 3.33
N THR A 438 -7.17 32.24 2.57
CA THR A 438 -7.70 32.47 1.22
C THR A 438 -6.67 32.07 0.17
N LEU A 439 -7.01 32.22 -1.12
CA LEU A 439 -6.04 32.03 -2.20
C LEU A 439 -4.82 32.96 -2.11
N ALA A 440 -4.91 34.07 -1.37
CA ALA A 440 -3.79 35.00 -1.17
C ALA A 440 -2.59 34.35 -0.47
N SER A 441 -2.85 33.41 0.44
CA SER A 441 -1.82 32.68 1.17
C SER A 441 -0.86 31.86 0.29
N LEU A 442 -1.24 31.54 -0.95
CA LEU A 442 -0.35 30.84 -1.90
C LEU A 442 0.82 31.72 -2.37
N ILE A 443 0.67 33.05 -2.33
CA ILE A 443 1.69 33.99 -2.83
C ILE A 443 3.00 33.90 -2.01
N PRO A 444 2.98 33.98 -0.67
CA PRO A 444 4.18 33.76 0.14
C PRO A 444 4.92 32.46 -0.17
N PHE A 445 4.23 31.34 -0.39
CA PHE A 445 4.87 30.06 -0.73
C PHE A 445 5.56 30.12 -2.10
N ALA A 446 4.93 30.73 -3.11
CA ALA A 446 5.56 30.89 -4.43
C ALA A 446 6.85 31.73 -4.36
N LEU A 447 6.89 32.70 -3.45
CA LEU A 447 8.05 33.59 -3.25
C LEU A 447 9.17 32.94 -2.43
N HIS A 448 8.83 32.18 -1.39
CA HIS A 448 9.79 31.74 -0.37
C HIS A 448 10.12 30.24 -0.40
N CYS A 449 9.34 29.42 -1.12
CA CYS A 449 9.46 27.96 -1.15
C CYS A 449 9.74 27.44 -2.57
N PRO A 450 10.94 27.67 -3.13
CA PRO A 450 11.25 27.29 -4.50
C PRO A 450 11.35 25.77 -4.72
N GLU A 451 11.58 25.00 -3.65
CA GLU A 451 11.71 23.54 -3.71
C GLU A 451 10.38 22.79 -3.61
N LEU A 452 9.29 23.51 -3.31
CA LEU A 452 7.98 22.91 -3.06
C LEU A 452 7.43 22.28 -4.34
N ALA A 453 7.27 20.96 -4.31
CA ALA A 453 6.74 20.13 -5.40
C ALA A 453 5.26 19.79 -5.19
N ASN A 454 4.80 19.67 -3.95
CA ASN A 454 3.40 19.49 -3.61
C ASN A 454 2.97 20.46 -2.50
N LEU A 455 1.81 21.08 -2.68
CA LEU A 455 1.23 21.98 -1.71
C LEU A 455 -0.27 21.74 -1.64
N GLY A 456 -0.79 21.49 -0.44
CA GLY A 456 -2.21 21.38 -0.17
C GLY A 456 -2.53 21.88 1.22
N TYR A 457 -3.62 22.62 1.35
CA TYR A 457 -4.20 22.89 2.66
C TYR A 457 -5.66 23.32 2.50
N PHE A 458 -6.42 23.14 3.57
CA PHE A 458 -7.79 23.65 3.64
C PHE A 458 -7.80 25.19 3.52
N MET A 459 -8.57 25.71 2.56
CA MET A 459 -8.67 27.15 2.27
C MET A 459 -10.08 27.57 1.82
N ASP A 460 -10.36 28.87 1.84
CA ASP A 460 -11.56 29.46 1.24
C ASP A 460 -11.20 30.13 -0.10
N ALA A 461 -11.49 29.43 -1.20
CA ALA A 461 -11.26 29.94 -2.55
C ALA A 461 -12.42 30.81 -3.07
N SER A 462 -13.41 31.14 -2.23
CA SER A 462 -14.44 32.12 -2.58
C SER A 462 -13.95 33.56 -2.56
N ILE A 463 -12.81 33.80 -1.90
CA ILE A 463 -12.12 35.09 -1.84
C ILE A 463 -10.89 35.02 -2.75
N VAL A 464 -11.01 35.62 -3.94
CA VAL A 464 -9.91 35.70 -4.91
C VAL A 464 -9.16 37.01 -4.69
N PRO A 465 -7.85 36.98 -4.41
CA PRO A 465 -7.07 38.21 -4.25
C PRO A 465 -6.96 38.97 -5.56
N ASP A 466 -6.90 40.30 -5.47
CA ASP A 466 -6.53 41.11 -6.62
C ASP A 466 -5.14 40.70 -7.09
N LEU A 467 -5.00 40.41 -8.39
CA LEU A 467 -3.71 40.11 -8.99
C LEU A 467 -2.76 41.28 -8.71
N PRO A 468 -1.67 41.09 -7.94
CA PRO A 468 -0.78 42.19 -7.64
C PRO A 468 -0.19 42.73 -8.94
N SER A 469 -0.07 44.05 -9.03
CA SER A 469 0.54 44.73 -10.18
C SER A 469 2.03 44.37 -10.38
N PHE A 470 2.64 43.72 -9.38
CA PHE A 470 4.02 43.28 -9.38
C PHE A 470 4.15 41.86 -9.96
N LYS A 471 5.24 41.61 -10.71
CA LYS A 471 5.54 40.31 -11.31
C LYS A 471 5.77 39.26 -10.21
N ILE A 472 4.75 38.49 -9.86
CA ILE A 472 4.94 37.28 -9.05
C ILE A 472 5.73 36.28 -9.90
N THR A 473 6.79 35.72 -9.33
CA THR A 473 7.48 34.58 -9.92
C THR A 473 6.61 33.34 -9.70
N PRO A 474 6.19 32.64 -10.75
CA PRO A 474 5.45 31.39 -10.59
C PRO A 474 6.24 30.39 -9.76
N PHE A 475 5.54 29.46 -9.10
CA PHE A 475 6.18 28.34 -8.42
C PHE A 475 7.13 27.62 -9.39
N PRO A 476 8.44 27.55 -9.11
CA PRO A 476 9.39 27.01 -10.09
C PRO A 476 9.33 25.48 -10.18
N LYS A 477 9.03 24.78 -9.07
CA LYS A 477 9.05 23.31 -8.98
C LYS A 477 7.72 22.66 -8.63
N LEU A 478 6.68 23.44 -8.32
CA LEU A 478 5.38 22.90 -7.92
C LEU A 478 4.80 22.02 -9.03
N GLN A 479 4.59 20.75 -8.73
CA GLN A 479 4.03 19.76 -9.64
C GLN A 479 2.53 19.61 -9.44
N THR A 480 2.09 19.65 -8.17
CA THR A 480 0.68 19.48 -7.82
C THR A 480 0.29 20.54 -6.79
N LEU A 481 -0.86 21.17 -7.04
CA LEU A 481 -1.62 21.93 -6.05
C LEU A 481 -2.81 21.05 -5.64
N ASP A 482 -2.74 20.57 -4.42
CA ASP A 482 -3.70 19.69 -3.79
C ASP A 482 -4.86 20.51 -3.22
N ILE A 483 -6.08 20.17 -3.62
CA ILE A 483 -7.30 20.87 -3.20
C ILE A 483 -8.13 19.94 -2.31
N ALA A 484 -8.35 20.38 -1.07
CA ALA A 484 -9.22 19.69 -0.13
C ALA A 484 -10.65 19.63 -0.68
N ASP A 485 -11.35 18.53 -0.48
CA ASP A 485 -12.68 18.33 -1.08
C ASP A 485 -13.61 19.49 -0.74
N HIS A 486 -13.69 19.89 0.52
CA HIS A 486 -14.63 20.91 0.99
C HIS A 486 -14.15 22.36 0.79
N THR A 487 -13.16 22.59 -0.09
CA THR A 487 -12.66 23.93 -0.42
C THR A 487 -13.72 24.72 -1.17
N LYS A 488 -14.31 25.71 -0.50
CA LYS A 488 -15.38 26.55 -1.04
C LYS A 488 -14.89 27.37 -2.23
N ILE A 489 -15.70 27.48 -3.28
CA ILE A 489 -15.40 28.27 -4.49
C ILE A 489 -16.69 28.88 -5.06
N ASN A 490 -16.66 30.19 -5.35
CA ASN A 490 -17.82 30.90 -5.91
C ASN A 490 -17.66 31.23 -7.40
N ASP A 491 -16.43 31.52 -7.85
CA ASP A 491 -16.13 31.89 -9.23
C ASP A 491 -14.95 31.06 -9.77
N PRO A 492 -15.23 29.91 -10.41
CA PRO A 492 -14.21 29.06 -11.02
C PRO A 492 -13.31 29.80 -12.01
N MET A 493 -13.83 30.81 -12.71
CA MET A 493 -13.07 31.54 -13.72
C MET A 493 -12.07 32.49 -13.08
N ALA A 494 -12.49 33.24 -12.05
CA ALA A 494 -11.59 34.13 -11.31
C ALA A 494 -10.48 33.33 -10.60
N VAL A 495 -10.82 32.21 -9.97
CA VAL A 495 -9.84 31.30 -9.35
C VAL A 495 -8.86 30.75 -10.39
N ALA A 496 -9.35 30.25 -11.53
CA ALA A 496 -8.48 29.73 -12.59
C ALA A 496 -7.54 30.82 -13.12
N ALA A 497 -8.02 32.05 -13.32
CA ALA A 497 -7.19 33.17 -13.77
C ALA A 497 -6.08 33.50 -12.76
N PHE A 498 -6.41 33.50 -11.47
CA PHE A 498 -5.44 33.67 -10.39
C PHE A 498 -4.38 32.56 -10.40
N LEU A 499 -4.79 31.29 -10.41
CA LEU A 499 -3.89 30.14 -10.39
C LEU A 499 -3.01 30.04 -11.66
N VAL A 500 -3.52 30.42 -12.83
CA VAL A 500 -2.72 30.48 -14.08
C VAL A 500 -1.55 31.45 -13.95
N SER A 501 -1.69 32.51 -13.16
CA SER A 501 -0.62 33.49 -12.94
C SER A 501 0.48 32.97 -11.98
N LEU A 502 0.13 32.04 -11.09
CA LEU A 502 0.98 31.58 -9.99
C LEU A 502 1.64 30.22 -10.26
N LEU A 503 0.94 29.33 -10.97
CA LEU A 503 1.39 27.96 -11.21
C LEU A 503 2.32 27.85 -12.42
N SER A 504 3.29 26.94 -12.35
CA SER A 504 4.14 26.60 -13.49
C SER A 504 3.32 25.94 -14.62
N PRO A 505 3.81 25.93 -15.86
CA PRO A 505 3.11 25.26 -16.97
C PRO A 505 2.90 23.76 -16.79
N GLU A 506 3.75 23.09 -16.01
CA GLU A 506 3.69 21.65 -15.76
C GLU A 506 2.92 21.32 -14.48
N SER A 507 2.60 22.32 -13.65
CA SER A 507 1.79 22.15 -12.46
C SER A 507 0.36 21.74 -12.82
N LYS A 508 -0.17 20.79 -12.02
CA LYS A 508 -1.53 20.28 -12.09
C LYS A 508 -2.29 20.66 -10.81
N ILE A 509 -3.61 20.62 -10.91
CA ILE A 509 -4.50 20.71 -9.76
C ILE A 509 -5.01 19.29 -9.52
N ALA A 510 -4.88 18.80 -8.30
CA ALA A 510 -5.44 17.52 -7.89
C ALA A 510 -6.55 17.79 -6.88
N VAL A 511 -7.76 17.34 -7.22
CA VAL A 511 -8.92 17.40 -6.33
C VAL A 511 -9.11 16.00 -5.77
N ASP A 512 -9.17 15.88 -4.45
CA ASP A 512 -9.08 14.59 -3.72
C ASP A 512 -7.73 13.88 -3.98
N PRO A 513 -6.61 14.49 -3.59
CA PRO A 513 -5.30 13.89 -3.81
C PRO A 513 -5.13 12.64 -2.95
N LEU A 514 -4.63 11.57 -3.58
CA LEU A 514 -4.19 10.39 -2.86
C LEU A 514 -2.92 10.73 -2.08
N HIS A 515 -2.97 10.64 -0.75
CA HIS A 515 -1.84 10.97 0.11
C HIS A 515 -0.69 9.98 -0.06
N CYS A 516 0.55 10.43 0.17
CA CYS A 516 1.74 9.61 -0.07
C CYS A 516 1.79 8.31 0.77
N PHE A 517 1.02 8.25 1.86
CA PHE A 517 0.95 7.09 2.75
C PHE A 517 -0.25 6.16 2.49
N GLN A 518 -1.16 6.48 1.57
CA GLN A 518 -2.23 5.56 1.13
C GLN A 518 -1.71 4.40 0.24
N TRP A 519 -0.42 4.40 -0.10
CA TRP A 519 0.14 3.48 -1.10
C TRP A 519 0.61 2.13 -0.56
N THR A 520 0.49 1.88 0.74
CA THR A 520 1.03 0.66 1.38
C THR A 520 0.05 -0.50 1.40
N ASP A 521 -0.32 -0.93 0.21
CA ASP A 521 -1.02 -2.19 -0.08
C ASP A 521 -2.53 -2.18 0.16
N GLY A 522 -3.21 -1.42 -0.71
CA GLY A 522 -4.28 -2.01 -1.53
C GLY A 522 -5.70 -1.97 -0.98
N ASP A 523 -5.88 -1.64 0.30
CA ASP A 523 -7.19 -1.27 0.82
C ASP A 523 -7.39 0.23 0.55
N ILE A 524 -7.75 0.52 -0.70
CA ILE A 524 -8.55 1.71 -0.98
C ILE A 524 -9.80 1.48 -0.13
N MET A 525 -9.79 2.02 1.09
CA MET A 525 -11.02 2.27 1.84
C MET A 525 -11.94 2.88 0.79
N ASP A 526 -12.98 2.14 0.44
CA ASP A 526 -13.99 2.56 -0.53
C ASP A 526 -14.66 3.75 0.16
N THR A 527 -14.02 4.91 0.06
CA THR A 527 -14.51 6.18 0.55
C THR A 527 -15.72 6.38 -0.32
N ASN A 528 -16.87 5.90 0.20
CA ASN A 528 -18.17 6.06 -0.40
C ASN A 528 -18.17 7.47 -0.96
N GLN A 529 -18.17 7.57 -2.30
CA GLN A 529 -17.92 8.81 -3.03
C GLN A 529 -18.99 9.82 -2.62
N HIS A 530 -18.75 10.50 -1.51
CA HIS A 530 -19.54 11.63 -1.09
C HIS A 530 -19.20 12.67 -2.12
N THR A 531 -20.13 12.88 -3.06
CA THR A 531 -19.99 13.91 -4.08
C THR A 531 -19.85 15.23 -3.35
N CYS A 532 -18.62 15.73 -3.26
CA CYS A 532 -18.38 17.00 -2.63
C CYS A 532 -19.14 18.10 -3.36
N GLU A 533 -19.74 19.02 -2.60
CA GLU A 533 -20.56 20.13 -3.09
C GLU A 533 -19.85 20.95 -4.18
N PHE A 534 -18.54 21.15 -4.05
CA PHE A 534 -17.73 22.02 -4.93
C PHE A 534 -16.92 21.26 -5.99
N ARG A 535 -17.11 19.94 -6.12
CA ARG A 535 -16.26 19.11 -7.01
C ARG A 535 -16.35 19.57 -8.47
N LYS A 536 -17.54 19.93 -8.93
CA LYS A 536 -17.77 20.32 -10.34
C LYS A 536 -17.08 21.63 -10.68
N GLU A 537 -17.07 22.57 -9.75
CA GLU A 537 -16.42 23.87 -9.84
C GLU A 537 -14.91 23.70 -9.91
N TRP A 538 -14.32 22.85 -9.06
CA TRP A 538 -12.89 22.55 -9.11
C TRP A 538 -12.47 21.76 -10.35
N ASP A 539 -13.29 20.82 -10.84
CA ASP A 539 -13.06 20.17 -12.13
C ASP A 539 -13.07 21.20 -13.29
N GLN A 540 -13.85 22.28 -13.18
CA GLN A 540 -13.85 23.37 -14.15
C GLN A 540 -12.55 24.20 -14.07
N VAL A 541 -12.08 24.51 -12.86
CA VAL A 541 -10.79 25.18 -12.64
C VAL A 541 -9.64 24.36 -13.23
N GLU A 542 -9.59 23.06 -12.93
CA GLU A 542 -8.56 22.14 -13.45
C GLU A 542 -8.50 22.17 -14.99
N LYS A 543 -9.66 22.03 -15.64
CA LYS A 543 -9.78 22.08 -17.11
C LYS A 543 -9.31 23.41 -17.68
N MET A 544 -9.66 24.53 -17.05
CA MET A 544 -9.22 25.86 -17.48
C MET A 544 -7.70 26.01 -17.33
N VAL A 545 -7.14 25.69 -16.17
CA VAL A 545 -5.70 25.77 -15.90
C VAL A 545 -4.90 24.89 -16.88
N ALA A 546 -5.40 23.69 -17.19
CA ALA A 546 -4.82 22.82 -18.21
C ALA A 546 -4.88 23.44 -19.61
N ALA A 547 -6.01 24.03 -20.00
CA ALA A 547 -6.19 24.69 -21.29
C ALA A 547 -5.26 25.92 -21.46
N PHE A 548 -4.95 26.62 -20.37
CA PHE A 548 -4.04 27.77 -20.37
C PHE A 548 -2.55 27.40 -20.30
N LYS A 549 -2.17 26.11 -20.45
CA LYS A 549 -0.76 25.67 -20.43
C LYS A 549 0.15 26.50 -21.36
N VAL A 550 -0.26 26.76 -22.60
CA VAL A 550 0.53 27.54 -23.57
C VAL A 550 0.72 29.00 -23.12
N VAL A 551 -0.30 29.58 -22.46
CA VAL A 551 -0.20 30.94 -21.91
C VAL A 551 0.81 30.98 -20.78
N ARG A 552 0.75 30.02 -19.85
CA ARG A 552 1.72 29.89 -18.76
C ARG A 552 3.16 29.78 -19.28
N GLN A 553 3.39 28.97 -20.31
CA GLN A 553 4.72 28.82 -20.94
C GLN A 553 5.27 30.16 -21.45
N ARG A 554 4.41 30.98 -22.09
CA ARG A 554 4.80 32.30 -22.59
C ARG A 554 5.07 33.30 -21.46
N LEU A 555 4.28 33.26 -20.39
CA LEU A 555 4.49 34.09 -19.22
C LEU A 555 5.82 33.78 -18.54
N THR A 556 6.13 32.50 -18.32
CA THR A 556 7.41 32.06 -17.75
C THR A 556 8.60 32.46 -18.63
N ALA A 557 8.50 32.27 -19.96
CA ALA A 557 9.56 32.66 -20.89
C ALA A 557 9.84 34.18 -20.91
N SER A 558 8.80 35.00 -20.76
CA SER A 558 8.93 36.46 -20.68
C SER A 558 9.66 36.89 -19.40
N LEU A 559 9.38 36.22 -18.27
CA LEU A 559 10.05 36.47 -17.00
C LEU A 559 11.53 36.09 -17.05
N THR A 560 11.88 34.95 -17.63
CA THR A 560 13.29 34.52 -17.76
C THR A 560 14.10 35.44 -18.67
N ASN A 561 13.50 35.91 -19.77
CA ASN A 561 14.19 36.80 -20.72
C ASN A 561 14.41 38.21 -20.15
N GLY A 562 13.51 38.69 -19.28
CA GLY A 562 13.64 40.00 -18.64
C GLY A 562 14.66 40.06 -17.51
N ILE A 563 15.12 38.91 -16.99
CA ILE A 563 16.18 38.84 -15.96
C ILE A 563 17.59 38.76 -16.59
N ALA A 564 17.67 38.32 -17.86
CA ALA A 564 18.94 38.20 -18.59
C ALA A 564 19.41 39.51 -19.27
N GLN A 565 18.57 40.55 -19.27
CA GLN A 565 18.89 41.90 -19.72
C GLN A 565 19.13 42.81 -18.51
#